data_AF-A0A5E4QGF9-F1
#
_entry.id   AF-A0A5E4QGF9-F1
#
_cell.length_a   1.000
_cell.length_b   1.000
_cell.length_c   1.000
_cell.angle_alpha   90.00
_cell.angle_beta   90.00
_cell.angle_gamma   90.00
#
_symmetry.space_group_name_H-M   'P 1'
#
loop_
_entity.id
_entity.type
_entity.pdbx_description
1 polymer ?
#
loop_
_entity_poly.entity_id
_entity_poly.type
_entity_poly.pdbx_seq_one_letter_code
_entity_poly.pdbx_strand_id
1 'polypeptide(L)'
;MDKLRPSPILLFNDKQMENVRKVFNYEDVNKLKQDLDNLEDWIRKQNHFVVKEFDRKYLERLLLSSKGSVEITKKRFDRLCTMRKIMPEMLKNIDMKNEFISLHNRYCVLPKPTSDNYRVIIASIYNPNELECIEFFDICFIIFLIVTIMQDMNTFSMLGTTHLEWLQN
;
A
#
# COMPACT_ATOMS: atom_id res chain seq x y z
N MET A 1 20.60 3.29 0.64
CA MET A 1 19.14 3.44 0.39
C MET A 1 19.01 3.95 -1.02
N ASP A 2 18.48 3.11 -1.90
CA ASP A 2 18.65 3.25 -3.35
C ASP A 2 17.57 4.11 -3.99
N LYS A 3 17.85 4.58 -5.22
CA LYS A 3 16.90 5.26 -6.09
C LYS A 3 15.67 4.38 -6.37
N LEU A 4 14.53 5.03 -6.62
CA LEU A 4 13.31 4.34 -7.08
C LEU A 4 13.61 3.50 -8.33
N ARG A 5 13.06 2.28 -8.38
CA ARG A 5 13.21 1.43 -9.56
C ARG A 5 12.38 2.04 -10.70
N PRO A 6 12.95 2.23 -11.90
CA PRO A 6 12.19 2.74 -13.03
C PRO A 6 11.09 1.76 -13.42
N SER A 7 9.92 2.29 -13.79
CA SER A 7 8.78 1.52 -14.30
C SER A 7 8.38 2.07 -15.66
N PRO A 8 8.06 1.20 -16.65
CA PRO A 8 7.59 1.65 -17.97
C PRO A 8 6.20 2.29 -17.92
N ILE A 9 5.43 2.02 -16.86
CA ILE A 9 4.02 2.45 -16.74
C ILE A 9 3.86 3.50 -15.65
N LEU A 10 4.60 3.38 -14.53
CA LEU A 10 4.46 4.27 -13.39
C LEU A 10 5.59 5.30 -13.37
N LEU A 11 5.21 6.57 -13.54
CA LEU A 11 6.12 7.70 -13.47
C LEU A 11 6.28 8.15 -12.01
N PHE A 12 7.40 8.82 -11.71
CA PHE A 12 7.71 9.34 -10.39
C PHE A 12 8.11 10.80 -10.50
N ASN A 13 7.80 11.59 -9.47
CA ASN A 13 8.29 12.96 -9.38
C ASN A 13 9.76 12.98 -8.99
N ASP A 14 10.43 14.09 -9.29
CA ASP A 14 11.77 14.34 -8.80
C ASP A 14 11.80 14.35 -7.27
N LYS A 15 12.81 13.69 -6.69
CA LYS A 15 13.00 13.60 -5.23
C LYS A 15 11.79 13.07 -4.46
N GLN A 16 10.87 12.35 -5.10
CA GLN A 16 9.65 11.82 -4.48
C GLN A 16 9.92 11.09 -3.15
N MET A 17 10.98 10.30 -3.09
CA MET A 17 11.42 9.62 -1.87
C MET A 17 11.73 10.55 -0.70
N GLU A 18 12.51 11.59 -0.98
CA GLU A 18 12.93 12.57 0.02
C GLU A 18 11.71 13.34 0.53
N ASN A 19 10.82 13.72 -0.39
CA ASN A 19 9.58 14.43 -0.08
C ASN A 19 8.65 13.58 0.82
N VAL A 20 8.46 12.30 0.52
CA VAL A 20 7.61 11.41 1.33
C VAL A 20 8.21 11.20 2.73
N ARG A 21 9.52 10.97 2.83
CA ARG A 21 10.20 10.84 4.13
C ARG A 21 10.10 12.11 4.97
N LYS A 22 10.21 13.27 4.33
CA LYS A 22 10.06 14.58 4.97
C LYS A 22 8.70 14.73 5.64
N VAL A 23 7.61 14.32 4.99
CA VAL A 23 6.24 14.43 5.55
C VAL A 23 6.09 13.68 6.89
N PHE A 24 6.85 12.60 7.09
CA PHE A 24 6.81 11.80 8.31
C PHE A 24 8.01 12.03 9.24
N ASN A 25 8.70 13.18 9.12
CA ASN A 25 9.85 13.56 9.95
C ASN A 25 11.03 12.56 9.88
N TYR A 26 11.31 12.05 8.68
CA TYR A 26 12.45 11.18 8.35
C TYR A 26 13.43 11.84 7.36
N GLU A 27 13.56 13.17 7.43
CA GLU A 27 14.62 13.89 6.70
C GLU A 27 16.02 13.41 7.16
N ASP A 28 16.17 13.16 8.46
CA ASP A 28 17.34 12.49 9.01
C ASP A 28 17.23 10.97 8.78
N VAL A 29 18.08 10.48 7.87
CA VAL A 29 18.19 9.06 7.52
C VAL A 29 18.62 8.21 8.73
N ASN A 30 19.35 8.77 9.70
CA ASN A 30 19.77 8.02 10.88
C ASN A 30 18.59 7.70 11.79
N LYS A 31 17.67 8.64 11.99
CA LYS A 31 16.42 8.40 12.70
C LYS A 31 15.59 7.30 12.03
N LEU A 32 15.47 7.36 10.69
CA LEU A 32 14.77 6.31 9.95
C LEU A 32 15.44 4.95 10.12
N LYS A 33 16.78 4.89 10.04
CA LYS A 33 17.52 3.65 10.27
C LYS A 33 17.27 3.09 11.67
N GLN A 34 17.35 3.93 12.70
CA GLN A 34 17.11 3.55 14.09
C GLN A 34 15.71 2.98 14.30
N ASP A 35 14.67 3.62 13.75
CA ASP A 35 13.30 3.11 13.85
C ASP A 35 13.13 1.77 13.13
N LEU A 36 13.83 1.57 12.00
CA LEU A 36 13.84 0.29 11.29
C LEU A 36 14.59 -0.80 12.06
N ASP A 37 15.73 -0.47 12.67
CA ASP A 37 16.49 -1.43 13.50
C ASP A 37 15.65 -1.86 14.71
N ASN A 38 14.98 -0.91 15.38
CA ASN A 38 14.04 -1.18 16.47
C ASN A 38 12.88 -2.09 16.02
N LEU A 39 12.35 -1.88 14.81
CA LEU A 39 11.26 -2.68 14.25
C LEU A 39 11.74 -4.10 13.92
N GLU A 40 12.90 -4.25 13.28
CA GLU A 40 13.51 -5.56 12.99
C GLU A 40 13.76 -6.35 14.28
N ASP A 41 14.35 -5.73 15.29
CA ASP A 41 14.62 -6.38 16.58
C ASP A 41 13.34 -6.79 17.29
N TRP A 42 12.28 -5.98 17.21
CA TRP A 42 10.98 -6.35 17.74
C TRP A 42 10.38 -7.57 17.00
N ILE A 43 10.45 -7.61 15.67
CA ILE A 43 9.98 -8.75 14.85
C ILE A 43 10.73 -10.03 15.24
N ARG A 44 12.06 -9.98 15.37
CA ARG A 44 12.89 -11.13 15.75
C ARG A 44 12.49 -11.72 17.11
N LYS A 45 12.12 -10.86 18.06
CA LYS A 45 11.73 -11.23 19.43
C LYS A 45 10.33 -11.85 19.51
N GLN A 46 9.47 -11.67 18.52
CA GLN A 46 8.14 -12.27 18.54
C GLN A 46 8.21 -13.77 18.25
N ASN A 47 7.61 -14.60 19.11
CA ASN A 47 7.64 -16.06 18.98
C ASN A 47 6.57 -16.61 18.03
N HIS A 48 5.47 -15.89 17.85
CA HIS A 48 4.36 -16.32 16.99
C HIS A 48 4.59 -16.02 15.50
N PHE A 49 5.67 -15.31 15.14
CA PHE A 49 6.05 -15.09 13.75
C PHE A 49 6.90 -16.23 13.21
N VAL A 50 6.45 -16.80 12.08
CA VAL A 50 7.17 -17.85 11.34
C VAL A 50 8.37 -17.25 10.58
N VAL A 51 8.18 -16.08 9.97
CA VAL A 51 9.23 -15.34 9.25
C VAL A 51 9.67 -14.15 10.09
N LYS A 52 10.97 -14.02 10.32
CA LYS A 52 11.56 -13.00 11.20
C LYS A 52 12.48 -12.02 10.50
N GLU A 53 12.75 -12.25 9.21
CA GLU A 53 13.64 -11.43 8.39
C GLU A 53 12.89 -10.92 7.17
N PHE A 54 13.02 -9.62 6.90
CA PHE A 54 12.32 -8.93 5.83
C PHE A 54 13.25 -7.94 5.16
N ASP A 55 13.02 -7.66 3.88
CA ASP A 55 13.75 -6.60 3.19
C ASP A 55 13.54 -5.25 3.88
N ARG A 56 14.63 -4.52 4.11
CA ARG A 56 14.58 -3.24 4.81
C ARG A 56 13.74 -2.20 4.06
N LYS A 57 13.66 -2.28 2.73
CA LYS A 57 12.76 -1.43 1.93
C LYS A 57 11.30 -1.75 2.19
N TYR A 58 10.95 -3.02 2.43
CA TYR A 58 9.61 -3.42 2.82
C TYR A 58 9.23 -2.85 4.18
N LEU A 59 10.13 -2.95 5.17
CA LEU A 59 9.90 -2.39 6.51
C LEU A 59 9.77 -0.85 6.49
N GLU A 60 10.58 -0.17 5.67
CA GLU A 60 10.45 1.27 5.44
C GLU A 60 9.07 1.63 4.88
N ARG A 61 8.60 0.93 3.85
CA ARG A 61 7.26 1.18 3.29
C ARG A 61 6.16 0.94 4.32
N LEU A 62 6.26 -0.12 5.10
CA LEU A 62 5.27 -0.43 6.14
C LEU A 62 5.23 0.67 7.21
N LEU A 63 6.39 1.16 7.62
CA LEU A 63 6.52 2.26 8.58
C LEU A 63 5.91 3.56 8.04
N LEU A 64 6.24 3.94 6.80
CA LEU A 64 5.69 5.14 6.17
C LEU A 64 4.17 5.02 5.93
N SER A 65 3.67 3.83 5.57
CA SER A 65 2.23 3.58 5.45
C SER A 65 1.48 3.71 6.79
N SER A 66 2.21 3.55 7.90
CA SER A 66 1.73 3.74 9.27
C SER A 66 1.97 5.17 9.78
N LYS A 67 2.16 6.13 8.86
CA LYS A 67 2.44 7.55 9.15
C LYS A 67 3.71 7.76 10.00
N GLY A 68 4.68 6.86 9.89
CA GLY A 68 5.92 6.90 10.70
C GLY A 68 5.74 6.47 12.16
N SER A 69 4.58 5.97 12.56
CA SER A 69 4.40 5.47 13.93
C SER A 69 4.85 4.01 14.05
N VAL A 70 5.90 3.78 14.83
CA VAL A 70 6.41 2.44 15.12
C VAL A 70 5.35 1.57 15.81
N GLU A 71 4.57 2.11 16.74
CA GLU A 71 3.53 1.35 17.45
C GLU A 71 2.35 0.95 16.54
N ILE A 72 1.92 1.84 15.65
CA ILE A 72 0.91 1.50 14.64
C ILE A 72 1.48 0.45 13.68
N THR A 73 2.75 0.58 13.32
CA THR A 73 3.46 -0.36 12.44
C THR A 73 3.47 -1.77 13.02
N LYS A 74 3.83 -1.93 14.31
CA LYS A 74 3.81 -3.21 15.02
C LYS A 74 2.43 -3.86 14.98
N LYS A 75 1.39 -3.10 15.36
CA LYS A 75 -0.02 -3.57 15.33
C LYS A 75 -0.46 -3.99 13.92
N ARG A 76 -0.07 -3.22 12.90
CA ARG A 76 -0.40 -3.53 11.49
C ARG A 76 0.34 -4.78 11.03
N PHE A 77 1.60 -4.94 11.40
CA PHE A 77 2.41 -6.11 11.10
C PHE A 77 1.82 -7.39 11.72
N ASP A 78 1.48 -7.36 13.02
CA ASP A 78 0.80 -8.48 13.69
C ASP A 78 -0.48 -8.88 12.96
N ARG A 79 -1.33 -7.89 12.62
CA ARG A 79 -2.58 -8.14 11.88
C ARG A 79 -2.34 -8.76 10.52
N LEU A 80 -1.31 -8.32 9.78
CA LEU A 80 -0.95 -8.92 8.49
C LEU A 80 -0.58 -10.40 8.68
N CYS A 81 0.24 -10.73 9.68
CA CYS A 81 0.59 -12.11 10.00
C CYS A 81 -0.63 -12.95 10.40
N THR A 82 -1.54 -12.40 11.21
CA THR A 82 -2.79 -13.05 11.59
C THR A 82 -3.71 -13.27 10.38
N MET A 83 -3.86 -12.26 9.52
CA MET A 83 -4.70 -12.33 8.31
C MET A 83 -4.20 -13.43 7.37
N ARG A 84 -2.87 -13.62 7.25
CA ARG A 84 -2.31 -14.74 6.47
C ARG A 84 -2.79 -16.11 6.95
N LYS A 85 -3.06 -16.25 8.25
CA LYS A 85 -3.50 -17.50 8.86
C LYS A 85 -5.02 -17.69 8.78
N ILE A 86 -5.79 -16.61 8.97
CA ILE A 86 -7.25 -16.67 9.04
C ILE A 86 -7.90 -16.63 7.66
N MET A 87 -7.31 -15.88 6.71
CA MET A 87 -7.84 -15.68 5.36
C MET A 87 -6.74 -15.89 4.30
N PRO A 88 -6.17 -17.11 4.20
CA PRO A 88 -5.13 -17.40 3.22
C PRO A 88 -5.59 -17.17 1.76
N GLU A 89 -6.89 -17.30 1.48
CA GLU A 89 -7.50 -17.05 0.18
C GLU A 89 -7.32 -15.61 -0.31
N MET A 90 -7.20 -14.63 0.60
CA MET A 90 -6.93 -13.23 0.25
C MET A 90 -5.49 -12.99 -0.22
N LEU A 91 -4.60 -13.97 0.02
CA LEU A 91 -3.17 -13.89 -0.29
C LEU A 91 -2.73 -14.98 -1.27
N LYS A 92 -3.67 -15.73 -1.83
CA LYS A 92 -3.38 -16.69 -2.90
C LYS A 92 -2.91 -15.93 -4.14
N ASN A 93 -2.18 -16.60 -5.03
CA ASN A 93 -1.91 -16.04 -6.35
C ASN A 93 -3.23 -15.91 -7.10
N ILE A 94 -3.71 -14.68 -7.22
CA ILE A 94 -4.97 -14.37 -7.90
C ILE A 94 -4.67 -14.05 -9.35
N ASP A 95 -5.39 -14.74 -10.23
CA ASP A 95 -5.37 -14.38 -11.64
C ASP A 95 -6.30 -13.18 -11.86
N MET A 96 -5.74 -11.98 -11.71
CA MET A 96 -6.47 -10.72 -11.89
C MET A 96 -7.20 -10.63 -13.23
N LYS A 97 -6.71 -11.31 -14.28
CA LYS A 97 -7.34 -11.27 -15.62
C LYS A 97 -8.60 -12.11 -15.71
N ASN A 98 -8.69 -13.17 -14.90
CA ASN A 98 -9.76 -14.17 -15.00
C ASN A 98 -10.72 -14.12 -13.80
N GLU A 99 -10.24 -13.76 -12.61
CA GLU A 99 -11.05 -13.76 -11.37
C GLU A 99 -11.89 -12.47 -11.20
N PHE A 100 -11.53 -11.36 -11.85
CA PHE A 100 -12.20 -10.06 -11.67
C PHE A 100 -12.72 -9.44 -12.98
N ILE A 101 -13.16 -10.28 -13.92
CA ILE A 101 -13.63 -9.83 -15.24
C ILE A 101 -14.79 -8.82 -15.12
N SER A 102 -15.71 -9.02 -14.18
CA SER A 102 -16.84 -8.10 -13.92
C SER A 102 -16.39 -6.71 -13.50
N LEU A 103 -15.19 -6.60 -12.93
CA LEU A 103 -14.57 -5.36 -12.46
C LEU A 103 -13.51 -4.83 -13.44
N HIS A 104 -13.29 -5.49 -14.58
CA HIS A 104 -12.46 -4.95 -15.64
C HIS A 104 -12.98 -3.59 -16.10
N ASN A 105 -12.07 -2.65 -16.33
CA ASN A 105 -12.34 -1.25 -16.68
C ASN A 105 -13.16 -0.47 -15.63
N ARG A 106 -13.45 -1.04 -14.46
CA ARG A 106 -14.08 -0.33 -13.34
C ARG A 106 -13.06 0.37 -12.44
N TYR A 107 -11.76 0.21 -12.68
CA TYR A 107 -10.72 0.94 -11.97
C TYR A 107 -9.53 1.25 -12.88
N CYS A 108 -8.78 2.29 -12.53
CA CYS A 108 -7.49 2.58 -13.12
C CYS A 108 -6.55 3.29 -12.12
N VAL A 109 -5.25 3.14 -12.34
CA VAL A 109 -4.21 3.85 -11.60
C VAL A 109 -3.58 4.88 -12.54
N LEU A 110 -3.59 6.15 -12.15
CA LEU A 110 -3.01 7.19 -12.99
C LEU A 110 -1.47 7.04 -13.05
N PRO A 111 -0.86 7.03 -14.25
CA PRO A 111 0.58 6.85 -14.44
C PRO A 111 1.46 7.89 -13.74
N LYS A 112 0.97 9.12 -13.60
CA LYS A 112 1.70 10.25 -12.99
C LYS A 112 1.13 10.53 -11.60
N PRO A 113 1.98 10.72 -10.57
CA PRO A 113 1.51 11.12 -9.26
C PRO A 113 1.12 12.62 -9.26
N THR A 114 0.37 13.06 -8.25
CA THR A 114 0.10 14.48 -8.00
C THR A 114 1.39 15.22 -7.63
N SER A 115 1.36 16.55 -7.59
CA SER A 115 2.49 17.37 -7.11
C SER A 115 2.95 16.95 -5.71
N ASP A 116 2.02 16.52 -4.87
CA ASP A 116 2.26 16.13 -3.48
C ASP A 116 2.66 14.64 -3.34
N ASN A 117 2.99 13.99 -4.45
CA ASN A 117 3.43 12.59 -4.52
C ASN A 117 2.35 11.54 -4.20
N TYR A 118 1.07 11.91 -4.24
CA TYR A 118 -0.03 10.95 -4.14
C TYR A 118 -0.25 10.27 -5.48
N ARG A 119 -0.55 8.97 -5.45
CA ARG A 119 -1.02 8.25 -6.64
C ARG A 119 -2.53 8.20 -6.60
N VAL A 120 -3.15 8.59 -7.70
CA VAL A 120 -4.62 8.55 -7.82
C VAL A 120 -5.02 7.19 -8.37
N ILE A 121 -5.91 6.53 -7.62
CA ILE A 121 -6.64 5.34 -8.07
C ILE A 121 -8.07 5.81 -8.28
N ILE A 122 -8.59 5.61 -9.48
CA ILE A 122 -9.99 5.88 -9.80
C ILE A 122 -10.69 4.54 -9.82
N ALA A 123 -11.81 4.43 -9.10
CA ALA A 123 -12.70 3.27 -9.15
C ALA A 123 -14.12 3.77 -9.39
N SER A 124 -14.82 3.14 -10.32
CA SER A 124 -16.21 3.40 -10.65
C SER A 124 -17.09 2.36 -10.01
N ILE A 125 -18.11 2.84 -9.30
CA ILE A 125 -19.16 2.03 -8.69
C ILE A 125 -20.42 2.31 -9.48
N TYR A 126 -20.94 1.33 -10.23
CA TYR A 126 -22.17 1.47 -11.00
C TYR A 126 -23.34 1.02 -10.12
N ASN A 127 -24.42 1.80 -10.04
CA ASN A 127 -25.61 1.58 -9.20
C ASN A 127 -25.36 1.48 -7.67
N PRO A 128 -25.20 2.63 -6.97
CA PRO A 128 -25.11 2.64 -5.50
C PRO A 128 -26.36 2.07 -4.79
N ASN A 129 -27.50 2.00 -5.47
CA ASN A 129 -28.76 1.48 -4.92
C ASN A 129 -28.91 -0.04 -5.02
N GLU A 130 -28.05 -0.72 -5.80
CA GLU A 130 -28.06 -2.17 -6.00
C GLU A 130 -26.71 -2.79 -5.61
N LEU A 131 -25.87 -2.06 -4.87
CA LEU A 131 -24.58 -2.59 -4.44
C LEU A 131 -24.80 -3.75 -3.47
N GLU A 132 -24.78 -4.96 -4.01
CA GLU A 132 -24.72 -6.16 -3.20
C GLU A 132 -23.41 -6.12 -2.40
N CYS A 133 -23.46 -6.56 -1.13
CA CYS A 133 -22.29 -6.56 -0.25
C CYS A 133 -21.05 -7.20 -0.92
N ILE A 134 -21.28 -8.19 -1.80
CA ILE A 134 -20.25 -8.91 -2.54
C ILE A 134 -19.48 -7.97 -3.47
N GLU A 135 -20.14 -7.15 -4.30
CA GLU A 135 -19.45 -6.20 -5.19
C GLU A 135 -18.60 -5.18 -4.42
N PHE A 136 -19.10 -4.74 -3.26
CA PHE A 136 -18.34 -3.84 -2.38
C PHE A 136 -17.05 -4.51 -1.86
N PHE A 137 -17.15 -5.76 -1.40
CA PHE A 137 -16.00 -6.51 -0.92
C PHE A 137 -14.98 -6.75 -2.04
N ASP A 138 -15.43 -7.08 -3.25
CA ASP A 138 -14.54 -7.29 -4.39
C ASP A 138 -13.79 -6.01 -4.78
N ILE A 139 -14.48 -4.85 -4.80
CA ILE A 139 -13.84 -3.56 -5.06
C ILE A 139 -12.81 -3.23 -3.98
N CYS A 140 -13.17 -3.40 -2.69
CA CYS A 140 -12.23 -3.18 -1.59
C CYS A 140 -11.02 -4.11 -1.68
N PHE A 141 -11.24 -5.34 -2.10
CA PHE A 141 -10.19 -6.34 -2.26
C PHE A 141 -9.26 -6.01 -3.42
N ILE A 142 -9.79 -5.57 -4.57
CA ILE A 142 -8.99 -5.07 -5.68
C ILE A 142 -8.17 -3.86 -5.27
N ILE A 143 -8.76 -2.89 -4.56
CA ILE A 143 -8.03 -1.72 -4.07
C ILE A 143 -6.90 -2.16 -3.14
N PHE A 144 -7.16 -3.11 -2.23
CA PHE A 144 -6.15 -3.69 -1.36
C PHE A 144 -5.01 -4.37 -2.16
N LEU A 145 -5.34 -5.15 -3.18
CA LEU A 145 -4.37 -5.80 -4.07
C LEU A 145 -3.54 -4.77 -4.86
N ILE A 146 -4.18 -3.74 -5.43
CA ILE A 146 -3.50 -2.66 -6.15
C ILE A 146 -2.53 -1.94 -5.22
N VAL A 147 -2.95 -1.58 -4.01
CA VAL A 147 -2.09 -0.93 -3.02
C VAL A 147 -0.92 -1.84 -2.64
N THR A 148 -1.14 -3.14 -2.50
CA THR A 148 -0.09 -4.12 -2.20
C THR A 148 0.91 -4.25 -3.35
N ILE A 149 0.42 -4.39 -4.59
CA ILE A 149 1.25 -4.43 -5.81
C ILE A 149 2.04 -3.12 -5.95
N MET A 150 1.41 -1.99 -5.69
CA MET A 150 2.05 -0.67 -5.70
C MET A 150 3.18 -0.57 -4.66
N GLN A 151 2.98 -1.13 -3.47
CA GLN A 151 4.04 -1.23 -2.45
C GLN A 151 5.20 -2.11 -2.93
N ASP A 152 4.94 -3.24 -3.59
CA ASP A 152 5.98 -4.13 -4.13
C ASP A 152 6.72 -3.52 -5.33
N MET A 153 6.02 -2.73 -6.16
CA MET A 153 6.57 -1.98 -7.29
C MET A 153 7.32 -0.70 -6.88
N ASN A 154 7.66 -0.54 -5.59
CA ASN A 154 8.37 0.62 -5.03
C ASN A 154 7.64 1.96 -5.22
N THR A 155 6.31 2.00 -5.34
CA THR A 155 5.60 3.28 -5.30
C THR A 155 5.43 3.76 -3.86
N PHE A 156 6.21 4.75 -3.47
CA PHE A 156 6.00 5.52 -2.25
C PHE A 156 4.88 6.52 -2.53
N SER A 157 3.64 6.06 -2.39
CA SER A 157 2.48 6.93 -2.40
C SER A 157 1.91 7.01 -0.99
N MET A 158 1.78 8.24 -0.48
CA MET A 158 0.92 8.47 0.67
C MET A 158 -0.51 8.06 0.32
N LEU A 159 -1.19 7.38 1.23
CA LEU A 159 -2.61 7.06 1.08
C LEU A 159 -3.41 8.29 1.52
N GLY A 160 -4.04 8.95 0.55
CA GLY A 160 -5.06 9.98 0.76
C GLY A 160 -6.28 9.61 -0.07
N THR A 161 -7.42 9.43 0.57
CA THR A 161 -8.71 9.25 -0.13
C THR A 161 -9.31 10.63 -0.36
N THR A 162 -9.47 11.02 -1.62
CA THR A 162 -10.29 12.18 -1.99
C THR A 162 -11.56 11.64 -2.64
N HIS A 163 -12.71 11.86 -1.98
CA HIS A 163 -14.01 11.61 -2.59
C HIS A 163 -14.19 12.62 -3.73
N LEU A 164 -14.33 12.15 -4.97
CA LEU A 164 -14.80 12.97 -6.07
C LEU A 164 -16.32 12.89 -6.09
N GLU A 165 -16.98 13.99 -5.76
CA GLU A 165 -18.43 14.15 -5.96
C GLU A 165 -18.73 14.20 -7.47
N TRP A 166 -19.78 13.50 -7.86
CA TRP A 166 -20.14 13.21 -9.24
C TRP A 166 -20.44 14.47 -10.05
N LEU A 167 -19.91 14.54 -11.29
CA LEU A 167 -20.48 15.38 -12.34
C LEU A 167 -21.81 14.76 -12.77
N GLN A 168 -22.91 15.26 -12.22
CA GLN A 168 -24.24 15.10 -12.82
C GLN A 168 -24.27 15.97 -14.09
N ASN A 169 -24.33 15.32 -15.25
CA ASN A 169 -24.86 15.90 -16.48
C ASN A 169 -26.20 15.26 -16.77
#